data_AF-A0A2P4ZW24-F1
#
_entry.id   AF-A0A2P4ZW24-F1
#
_cell.length_a   1.000
_cell.length_b   1.000
_cell.length_c   1.000
_cell.angle_alpha   90.00
_cell.angle_beta   90.00
_cell.angle_gamma   90.00
#
_symmetry.space_group_name_H-M   'P 1'
#
loop_
_entity.id
_entity.type
_entity.pdbx_description
1 polymer ?
#
loop_
_entity_poly.entity_id
_entity_poly.type
_entity_poly.pdbx_seq_one_letter_code
_entity_poly.pdbx_strand_id
1 'polypeptide(L)'
;MSAKPTQTPSEIIDSIKEKGFTKIRDSTKAKVDIVFIHGVLGNNPCWTSDDGVFWPHMLLAPELPDARILSFTYKEKISHSGGKTDASIAMVIQGRLINGLAKLRKDKESKTRPIIFVAHCLGGVILEGSIVDALDDEYGKEIVSCIRGILLLGTPHFKEGLEPAAKEYFRYALGLKDDELPKELPLPEEFPEIISKTQEFFDFKRKNEGIIDVKSFRASKEPTVKEKLAQLSQGPKPQLLNRSQLQLSQFVDSGDDDFQEVLQTLTDWLEKIDRASEEHNGPEHDEPSVNFSGSKNSGMQIGTNKSGIRGLTFNTTY
;
A
#
# COMPACT_ATOMS: atom_id res chain seq x y z
N MET A 1 6.74 -11.89 -31.15
CA MET A 1 6.85 -13.21 -30.46
C MET A 1 6.76 -12.95 -28.97
N SER A 2 5.60 -13.16 -28.35
CA SER A 2 5.47 -13.04 -26.89
C SER A 2 6.35 -14.09 -26.23
N ALA A 3 7.21 -13.68 -25.29
CA ALA A 3 7.94 -14.61 -24.45
C ALA A 3 6.92 -15.52 -23.75
N LYS A 4 7.10 -16.85 -23.87
CA LYS A 4 6.34 -17.82 -23.08
C LYS A 4 6.50 -17.47 -21.59
N PRO A 5 5.45 -17.62 -20.75
CA PRO A 5 5.62 -17.57 -19.30
C PRO A 5 6.68 -18.60 -18.91
N THR A 6 7.75 -18.14 -18.27
CA THR A 6 8.94 -18.96 -17.99
C THR A 6 8.73 -19.96 -16.85
N GLN A 7 7.59 -19.89 -16.15
CA GLN A 7 7.21 -20.77 -15.04
C GLN A 7 5.71 -21.09 -15.12
N THR A 8 5.34 -22.31 -14.72
CA THR A 8 3.95 -22.74 -14.56
C THR A 8 3.34 -22.13 -13.27
N PRO A 9 2.00 -22.02 -13.16
CA PRO A 9 1.37 -21.52 -11.94
C PRO A 9 1.78 -22.28 -10.68
N SER A 10 1.90 -23.61 -10.78
CA SER A 10 2.35 -24.47 -9.66
C SER A 10 3.77 -24.15 -9.23
N GLU A 11 4.71 -23.97 -10.17
CA GLU A 11 6.11 -23.60 -9.85
C GLU A 11 6.20 -22.25 -9.14
N ILE A 12 5.33 -21.29 -9.50
CA ILE A 12 5.29 -19.98 -8.85
C ILE A 12 4.73 -20.08 -7.44
N ILE A 13 3.64 -20.82 -7.26
CA ILE A 13 3.06 -21.10 -5.94
C ILE A 13 4.10 -21.78 -5.04
N ASP A 14 4.80 -22.79 -5.55
CA ASP A 14 5.85 -23.50 -4.82
C ASP A 14 7.07 -22.61 -4.50
N SER A 15 7.29 -21.56 -5.29
CA SER A 15 8.35 -20.56 -5.03
C SER A 15 8.01 -19.56 -3.92
N ILE A 16 6.73 -19.50 -3.49
CA ILE A 16 6.30 -18.59 -2.43
C ILE A 16 6.97 -18.99 -1.12
N LYS A 17 7.94 -18.17 -0.72
CA LYS A 17 8.67 -18.35 0.53
C LYS A 17 7.72 -18.30 1.71
N GLU A 18 8.02 -19.10 2.73
CA GLU A 18 7.28 -19.06 4.00
C GLU A 18 7.37 -17.69 4.72
N LYS A 19 8.43 -16.90 4.45
CA LYS A 19 8.66 -15.58 5.02
C LYS A 19 9.43 -14.67 4.06
N GLY A 20 9.08 -13.38 4.08
CA GLY A 20 9.70 -12.34 3.28
C GLY A 20 9.12 -12.22 1.88
N PHE A 21 9.87 -11.58 0.98
CA PHE A 21 9.40 -11.30 -0.37
C PHE A 21 9.70 -12.43 -1.36
N THR A 22 8.68 -12.73 -2.16
CA THR A 22 8.74 -13.55 -3.37
C THR A 22 8.40 -12.68 -4.57
N LYS A 23 9.18 -12.77 -5.64
CA LYS A 23 8.86 -12.13 -6.92
C LYS A 23 7.92 -13.05 -7.68
N ILE A 24 6.67 -12.64 -7.85
CA ILE A 24 5.66 -13.38 -8.62
C ILE A 24 5.82 -13.14 -10.12
N ARG A 25 6.15 -11.89 -10.48
CA ARG A 25 6.54 -11.48 -11.83
C ARG A 25 7.62 -10.42 -11.72
N ASP A 26 8.71 -10.60 -12.45
CA ASP A 26 9.79 -9.62 -12.53
C ASP A 26 9.91 -9.13 -13.97
N SER A 27 9.27 -7.99 -14.28
CA SER A 27 9.43 -7.34 -15.58
C SER A 27 10.71 -6.50 -15.57
N THR A 28 11.60 -6.73 -16.54
CA THR A 28 12.82 -5.93 -16.70
C THR A 28 12.55 -4.49 -17.12
N LYS A 29 11.32 -4.20 -17.55
CA LYS A 29 10.83 -2.85 -17.90
C LYS A 29 9.78 -2.35 -16.90
N ALA A 30 9.78 -2.91 -15.69
CA ALA A 30 8.75 -2.57 -14.72
C ALA A 30 8.72 -1.07 -14.43
N LYS A 31 7.55 -0.45 -14.61
CA LYS A 31 7.27 0.95 -14.28
C LYS A 31 6.69 1.13 -12.88
N VAL A 32 6.22 0.05 -12.28
CA VAL A 32 5.53 0.03 -10.99
C VAL A 32 5.83 -1.27 -10.24
N ASP A 33 5.90 -1.19 -8.92
CA ASP A 33 5.85 -2.36 -8.05
C ASP A 33 4.44 -2.52 -7.47
N ILE A 34 3.83 -3.69 -7.67
CA ILE A 34 2.58 -4.07 -7.00
C ILE A 34 2.92 -5.09 -5.92
N VAL A 35 2.66 -4.72 -4.65
CA VAL A 35 3.07 -5.49 -3.48
C VAL A 35 1.85 -6.07 -2.77
N PHE A 36 1.74 -7.39 -2.78
CA PHE A 36 0.69 -8.15 -2.13
C PHE A 36 1.05 -8.48 -0.68
N ILE A 37 0.13 -8.20 0.24
CA ILE A 37 0.27 -8.47 1.68
C ILE A 37 -0.95 -9.25 2.16
N HIS A 38 -0.77 -10.54 2.45
CA HIS A 38 -1.88 -11.42 2.85
C HIS A 38 -2.35 -11.10 4.27
N GLY A 39 -3.53 -11.59 4.66
CA GLY A 39 -4.00 -11.58 6.04
C GLY A 39 -3.67 -12.86 6.81
N VAL A 40 -4.17 -12.98 8.04
CA VAL A 40 -3.93 -14.14 8.92
C VAL A 40 -4.69 -15.40 8.51
N LEU A 41 -5.86 -15.21 7.91
CA LEU A 41 -6.77 -16.30 7.50
C LEU A 41 -6.41 -16.92 6.14
N GLY A 42 -5.33 -16.46 5.52
CA GLY A 42 -4.90 -16.96 4.22
C GLY A 42 -4.20 -18.30 4.34
N ASN A 43 -4.88 -19.39 3.97
CA ASN A 43 -4.17 -20.60 3.58
C ASN A 43 -3.18 -20.22 2.50
N ASN A 44 -1.88 -20.47 2.71
CA ASN A 44 -0.87 -20.14 1.72
C ASN A 44 -1.15 -20.94 0.43
N PRO A 45 -1.33 -20.28 -0.73
CA PRO A 45 -1.29 -18.82 -0.91
C PRO A 45 -2.69 -18.18 -0.77
N CYS A 46 -2.81 -17.16 0.10
CA CYS A 46 -4.03 -16.37 0.39
C CYS A 46 -4.71 -15.75 -0.85
N TRP A 47 -4.00 -15.75 -1.96
CA TRP A 47 -4.39 -15.22 -3.26
C TRP A 47 -4.75 -16.32 -4.27
N THR A 48 -4.93 -17.56 -3.79
CA THR A 48 -5.31 -18.72 -4.60
C THR A 48 -6.75 -19.07 -4.28
N SER A 49 -7.59 -19.18 -5.31
CA SER A 49 -8.94 -19.70 -5.14
C SER A 49 -8.94 -21.19 -4.78
N ASP A 50 -10.10 -21.69 -4.35
CA ASP A 50 -10.30 -23.13 -4.11
C ASP A 50 -10.08 -23.97 -5.38
N ASP A 51 -10.26 -23.36 -6.57
CA ASP A 51 -9.99 -23.98 -7.88
C ASP A 51 -8.50 -23.93 -8.29
N GLY A 52 -7.62 -23.43 -7.41
CA GLY A 52 -6.17 -23.35 -7.67
C GLY A 52 -5.73 -22.14 -8.48
N VAL A 53 -6.58 -21.12 -8.65
CA VAL A 53 -6.26 -19.92 -9.43
C VAL A 53 -5.52 -18.91 -8.57
N PHE A 54 -4.19 -18.82 -8.76
CA PHE A 54 -3.36 -17.80 -8.12
C PHE A 54 -3.40 -16.50 -8.94
N TRP A 55 -4.41 -15.68 -8.66
CA TRP A 55 -4.77 -14.54 -9.50
C TRP A 55 -3.69 -13.45 -9.66
N PRO A 56 -2.76 -13.19 -8.72
CA PRO A 56 -1.70 -12.20 -8.94
C PRO A 56 -0.81 -12.56 -10.13
N HIS A 57 -0.63 -13.85 -10.41
CA HIS A 57 0.09 -14.33 -11.59
C HIS A 57 -0.84 -14.69 -12.75
N MET A 58 -1.92 -15.42 -12.49
CA MET A 58 -2.73 -16.01 -13.55
C MET A 58 -3.69 -15.01 -14.20
N LEU A 59 -4.19 -14.03 -13.44
CA LEU A 59 -5.18 -13.06 -13.93
C LEU A 59 -4.59 -11.65 -14.04
N LEU A 60 -3.84 -11.17 -13.05
CA LEU A 60 -3.36 -9.78 -13.02
C LEU A 60 -2.13 -9.53 -13.90
N ALA A 61 -1.13 -10.41 -13.84
CA ALA A 61 0.12 -10.25 -14.59
C ALA A 61 -0.05 -10.16 -16.12
N PRO A 62 -0.99 -10.87 -16.77
CA PRO A 62 -1.29 -10.69 -18.19
C PRO A 62 -1.82 -9.29 -18.52
N GLU A 63 -2.68 -8.74 -17.66
CA GLU A 63 -3.32 -7.43 -17.86
C GLU A 63 -2.35 -6.27 -17.60
N LEU A 64 -1.40 -6.44 -16.68
CA LEU A 64 -0.44 -5.41 -16.26
C LEU A 64 1.01 -5.81 -16.59
N PRO A 65 1.41 -5.87 -17.88
CA PRO A 65 2.69 -6.46 -18.29
C PRO A 65 3.94 -5.70 -17.80
N ASP A 66 3.79 -4.39 -17.56
CA ASP A 66 4.85 -3.48 -17.09
C ASP A 66 4.87 -3.35 -15.55
N ALA A 67 4.16 -4.22 -14.83
CA ALA A 67 4.25 -4.30 -13.38
C ALA A 67 5.26 -5.36 -12.93
N ARG A 68 6.04 -5.04 -11.90
CA ARG A 68 6.71 -6.03 -11.06
C ARG A 68 5.75 -6.41 -9.94
N ILE A 69 5.42 -7.69 -9.82
CA ILE A 69 4.49 -8.19 -8.82
C ILE A 69 5.27 -8.93 -7.74
N LEU A 70 5.11 -8.45 -6.50
CA LEU A 70 5.77 -8.97 -5.32
C LEU A 70 4.72 -9.49 -4.34
N SER A 71 5.00 -10.60 -3.67
CA SER A 71 4.22 -11.07 -2.53
C SER A 71 5.08 -11.01 -1.28
N PHE A 72 4.61 -10.35 -0.24
CA PHE A 72 5.20 -10.37 1.09
C PHE A 72 4.48 -11.39 1.95
N THR A 73 5.21 -12.45 2.32
CA THR A 73 4.69 -13.52 3.17
C THR A 73 5.25 -13.42 4.58
N TYR A 74 4.42 -13.68 5.56
CA TYR A 74 4.82 -13.75 6.95
C TYR A 74 4.07 -14.90 7.64
N LYS A 75 4.76 -15.59 8.55
CA LYS A 75 4.17 -16.69 9.31
C LYS A 75 3.78 -16.17 10.68
N GLU A 76 2.49 -15.97 10.91
CA GLU A 76 1.97 -15.74 12.25
C GLU A 76 1.58 -17.06 12.88
N LYS A 77 1.75 -17.16 14.20
CA LYS A 77 0.90 -18.00 15.00
C LYS A 77 0.04 -17.03 15.79
N ILE A 78 -1.16 -16.72 15.33
CA ILE A 78 -2.15 -16.20 16.28
C ILE A 78 -2.61 -17.39 17.12
N SER A 79 -1.78 -17.76 18.10
CA SER A 79 -2.15 -18.77 19.09
C SER A 79 -2.84 -18.10 20.25
N HIS A 80 -4.00 -18.64 20.62
CA HIS A 80 -4.66 -18.34 21.88
C HIS A 80 -4.22 -19.40 22.90
N SER A 81 -3.08 -19.18 23.56
CA SER A 81 -2.66 -20.05 24.67
C SER A 81 -2.86 -19.32 25.99
N GLY A 82 -3.79 -19.81 26.83
CA GLY A 82 -3.98 -19.30 28.18
C GLY A 82 -4.54 -17.88 28.27
N GLY A 83 -5.37 -17.44 27.32
CA GLY A 83 -6.01 -16.12 27.35
C GLY A 83 -5.18 -14.97 26.74
N LYS A 84 -4.02 -15.27 26.14
CA LYS A 84 -3.17 -14.30 25.45
C LYS A 84 -3.16 -14.57 23.95
N THR A 85 -3.46 -13.56 23.15
CA THR A 85 -3.13 -13.53 21.71
C THR A 85 -1.71 -12.97 21.57
N ASP A 86 -0.79 -13.72 20.97
CA ASP A 86 0.55 -13.22 20.65
C ASP A 86 0.47 -12.15 19.54
N ALA A 87 0.16 -10.90 19.91
CA ALA A 87 0.07 -9.75 19.01
C ALA A 87 1.36 -8.92 18.92
N SER A 88 2.41 -9.33 19.65
CA SER A 88 3.81 -8.98 19.40
C SER A 88 4.26 -9.24 17.95
N ILE A 89 3.50 -10.05 17.22
CA ILE A 89 3.71 -10.41 15.83
C ILE A 89 3.54 -9.20 14.88
N ALA A 90 2.56 -8.32 15.12
CA ALA A 90 2.29 -7.20 14.23
C ALA A 90 3.48 -6.23 14.12
N MET A 91 4.06 -5.81 15.27
CA MET A 91 5.22 -4.91 15.29
C MET A 91 6.47 -5.53 14.66
N VAL A 92 6.71 -6.81 14.92
CA VAL A 92 7.85 -7.53 14.34
C VAL A 92 7.72 -7.67 12.82
N ILE A 93 6.49 -7.79 12.30
CA ILE A 93 6.26 -7.87 10.85
C ILE A 93 6.34 -6.49 10.21
N GLN A 94 5.86 -5.44 10.90
CA GLN A 94 5.83 -4.08 10.38
C GLN A 94 7.20 -3.62 9.86
N GLY A 95 8.25 -3.79 10.67
CA GLY A 95 9.62 -3.46 10.29
C GLY A 95 10.19 -4.38 9.20
N ARG A 96 9.69 -5.60 9.02
CA ARG A 96 10.20 -6.53 8.00
C ARG A 96 9.69 -6.22 6.60
N LEU A 97 8.48 -5.68 6.48
CA LEU A 97 7.87 -5.33 5.20
C LEU A 97 8.68 -4.24 4.49
N ILE A 98 8.86 -3.08 5.14
CA ILE A 98 9.54 -1.93 4.53
C ILE A 98 11.03 -2.23 4.30
N ASN A 99 11.72 -2.80 5.30
CA ASN A 99 13.13 -3.16 5.15
C ASN A 99 13.36 -4.23 4.08
N GLY A 100 12.44 -5.20 3.95
CA GLY A 100 12.51 -6.21 2.91
C GLY A 100 12.33 -5.62 1.52
N LEU A 101 11.41 -4.66 1.37
CA LEU A 101 11.16 -3.97 0.11
C LEU A 101 12.33 -3.08 -0.29
N ALA A 102 12.89 -2.33 0.67
CA ALA A 102 14.10 -1.55 0.47
C ALA A 102 15.28 -2.41 -0.02
N LYS A 103 15.45 -3.61 0.53
CA LYS A 103 16.48 -4.56 0.07
C LYS A 103 16.28 -5.05 -1.37
N LEU A 104 15.06 -5.03 -1.91
CA LEU A 104 14.77 -5.37 -3.30
C LEU A 104 14.91 -4.19 -4.27
N ARG A 105 15.00 -2.96 -3.75
CA ARG A 105 15.03 -1.71 -4.51
C ARG A 105 16.41 -1.04 -4.43
N LYS A 106 17.43 -1.71 -4.96
CA LYS A 106 18.83 -1.29 -4.82
C LYS A 106 19.35 -0.45 -5.99
N ASP A 107 18.89 -0.73 -7.20
CA ASP A 107 19.29 0.00 -8.40
C ASP A 107 18.52 1.31 -8.55
N LYS A 108 19.04 2.24 -9.36
CA LYS A 108 18.51 3.60 -9.51
C LYS A 108 17.05 3.60 -9.98
N GLU A 109 16.71 2.71 -10.92
CA GLU A 109 15.36 2.62 -11.48
C GLU A 109 14.38 2.07 -10.45
N SER A 110 14.76 1.00 -9.75
CA SER A 110 13.88 0.42 -8.73
C SER A 110 13.77 1.26 -7.48
N LYS A 111 14.68 2.20 -7.19
CA LYS A 111 14.60 3.10 -6.03
C LYS A 111 13.46 4.12 -6.14
N THR A 112 13.22 4.67 -7.33
CA THR A 112 12.21 5.72 -7.55
C THR A 112 10.90 5.18 -8.12
N ARG A 113 10.87 3.91 -8.53
CA ARG A 113 9.70 3.27 -9.12
C ARG A 113 8.46 3.37 -8.21
N PRO A 114 7.32 3.87 -8.69
CA PRO A 114 6.07 3.90 -7.92
C PRO A 114 5.69 2.55 -7.31
N ILE A 115 5.08 2.59 -6.13
CA ILE A 115 4.62 1.43 -5.38
C ILE A 115 3.11 1.50 -5.20
N ILE A 116 2.43 0.40 -5.51
CA ILE A 116 1.03 0.15 -5.17
C ILE A 116 0.98 -1.06 -4.23
N PHE A 117 0.30 -0.92 -3.10
CA PHE A 117 0.05 -2.03 -2.20
C PHE A 117 -1.34 -2.63 -2.43
N VAL A 118 -1.44 -3.96 -2.39
CA VAL A 118 -2.69 -4.71 -2.31
C VAL A 118 -2.66 -5.52 -1.03
N ALA A 119 -3.44 -5.12 -0.04
CA ALA A 119 -3.41 -5.73 1.28
C ALA A 119 -4.78 -6.28 1.67
N HIS A 120 -4.81 -7.50 2.19
CA HIS A 120 -6.03 -8.18 2.61
C HIS A 120 -6.11 -8.31 4.13
N CYS A 121 -7.29 -8.03 4.69
CA CYS A 121 -7.60 -8.36 6.08
C CYS A 121 -6.57 -7.75 7.05
N LEU A 122 -6.00 -8.51 7.99
CA LEU A 122 -4.92 -8.01 8.89
C LEU A 122 -3.65 -7.54 8.16
N GLY A 123 -3.42 -7.97 6.92
CA GLY A 123 -2.31 -7.48 6.11
C GLY A 123 -2.37 -5.97 5.87
N GLY A 124 -3.59 -5.41 5.81
CA GLY A 124 -3.77 -3.95 5.74
C GLY A 124 -3.36 -3.24 7.02
N VAL A 125 -3.74 -3.79 8.19
CA VAL A 125 -3.35 -3.22 9.50
C VAL A 125 -1.83 -3.25 9.70
N ILE A 126 -1.18 -4.33 9.22
CA ILE A 126 0.28 -4.41 9.20
C ILE A 126 0.87 -3.33 8.31
N LEU A 127 0.33 -3.13 7.10
CA LEU A 127 0.80 -2.08 6.20
C LEU A 127 0.65 -0.69 6.80
N GLU A 128 -0.46 -0.38 7.47
CA GLU A 128 -0.69 0.92 8.12
C GLU A 128 0.41 1.21 9.14
N GLY A 129 0.65 0.29 10.07
CA GLY A 129 1.72 0.46 11.06
C GLY A 129 3.12 0.44 10.45
N SER A 130 3.36 -0.35 9.41
CA SER A 130 4.62 -0.34 8.66
C SER A 130 4.93 1.03 8.06
N ILE A 131 3.92 1.70 7.51
CA ILE A 131 4.08 3.03 6.93
C ILE A 131 4.38 4.03 8.04
N VAL A 132 3.64 4.00 9.14
CA VAL A 132 3.85 4.90 10.29
C VAL A 132 5.26 4.74 10.85
N ASP A 133 5.70 3.51 11.14
CA ASP A 133 7.05 3.24 11.66
C ASP A 133 8.15 3.72 10.69
N ALA A 134 7.90 3.59 9.39
CA ALA A 134 8.83 4.03 8.36
C ALA A 134 8.97 5.55 8.24
N LEU A 135 8.04 6.34 8.83
CA LEU A 135 8.15 7.79 8.87
C LEU A 135 9.22 8.30 9.85
N ASP A 136 9.75 7.45 10.72
CA ASP A 136 10.81 7.82 11.68
C ASP A 136 12.21 7.37 11.23
N ASP A 137 12.31 6.58 10.16
CA ASP A 137 13.57 6.07 9.59
C ASP A 137 13.85 6.68 8.20
N GLU A 138 15.09 7.09 7.93
CA GLU A 138 15.45 7.71 6.63
C GLU A 138 15.23 6.75 5.46
N TYR A 139 15.59 5.47 5.60
CA TYR A 139 15.40 4.47 4.54
C TYR A 139 13.92 4.12 4.37
N GLY A 140 13.16 4.09 5.46
CA GLY A 140 11.72 3.96 5.45
C GLY A 140 11.03 5.07 4.65
N LYS A 141 11.43 6.33 4.87
CA LYS A 141 10.89 7.50 4.15
C LYS A 141 11.09 7.41 2.64
N GLU A 142 12.22 6.87 2.18
CA GLU A 142 12.45 6.66 0.73
C GLU A 142 11.39 5.73 0.13
N ILE A 143 11.08 4.62 0.81
CA ILE A 143 10.02 3.70 0.38
C ILE A 143 8.65 4.35 0.44
N VAL A 144 8.33 5.04 1.54
CA VAL A 144 7.04 5.72 1.70
C VAL A 144 6.83 6.78 0.62
N SER A 145 7.89 7.50 0.23
CA SER A 145 7.84 8.52 -0.82
C SER A 145 7.52 7.97 -2.21
N CYS A 146 7.68 6.66 -2.42
CA CYS A 146 7.36 5.98 -3.67
C CYS A 146 5.92 5.44 -3.71
N ILE A 147 5.19 5.45 -2.59
CA ILE A 147 3.81 4.95 -2.54
C ILE A 147 2.90 5.88 -3.35
N ARG A 148 2.07 5.29 -4.22
CA ARG A 148 1.06 6.02 -5.01
C ARG A 148 -0.34 5.44 -4.83
N GLY A 149 -0.47 4.17 -4.48
CA GLY A 149 -1.77 3.53 -4.27
C GLY A 149 -1.75 2.50 -3.14
N ILE A 150 -2.86 2.41 -2.40
CA ILE A 150 -3.10 1.37 -1.40
C ILE A 150 -4.52 0.83 -1.59
N LEU A 151 -4.61 -0.42 -2.03
CA LEU A 151 -5.86 -1.15 -2.20
C LEU A 151 -6.05 -2.09 -1.01
N LEU A 152 -7.14 -1.88 -0.27
CA LEU A 152 -7.46 -2.61 0.96
C LEU A 152 -8.64 -3.54 0.71
N LEU A 153 -8.46 -4.84 0.94
CA LEU A 153 -9.49 -5.86 0.80
C LEU A 153 -9.94 -6.29 2.20
N GLY A 154 -11.04 -5.71 2.68
CA GLY A 154 -11.66 -6.09 3.95
C GLY A 154 -10.75 -5.82 5.16
N THR A 155 -9.94 -4.77 5.12
CA THR A 155 -9.07 -4.40 6.24
C THR A 155 -9.90 -3.79 7.38
N PRO A 156 -9.77 -4.26 8.63
CA PRO A 156 -10.38 -3.62 9.79
C PRO A 156 -9.50 -2.46 10.30
N HIS A 157 -9.96 -1.22 10.15
CA HIS A 157 -9.32 -0.05 10.75
C HIS A 157 -9.73 0.07 12.21
N PHE A 158 -8.89 -0.42 13.12
CA PHE A 158 -9.17 -0.42 14.56
C PHE A 158 -9.09 1.00 15.12
N LYS A 159 -10.17 1.43 15.77
CA LYS A 159 -10.36 2.80 16.26
C LYS A 159 -11.01 2.78 17.63
N GLU A 160 -10.74 3.82 18.42
CA GLU A 160 -11.40 4.05 19.70
C GLU A 160 -12.93 4.08 19.52
N GLY A 161 -13.64 3.40 20.40
CA GLY A 161 -15.11 3.32 20.38
C GLY A 161 -15.69 2.27 19.41
N LEU A 162 -14.85 1.50 18.71
CA LEU A 162 -15.26 0.37 17.86
C LEU A 162 -14.83 -1.00 18.41
N GLU A 163 -14.49 -1.09 19.69
CA GLU A 163 -14.05 -2.32 20.37
C GLU A 163 -15.05 -3.48 20.20
N PRO A 164 -16.38 -3.28 20.27
CA PRO A 164 -17.33 -4.37 20.03
C PRO A 164 -17.22 -4.95 18.60
N ALA A 165 -17.06 -4.10 17.59
CA ALA A 165 -16.88 -4.53 16.20
C ALA A 165 -15.53 -5.21 15.99
N ALA A 166 -14.48 -4.75 16.69
CA ALA A 166 -13.17 -5.38 16.66
C ALA A 166 -13.19 -6.78 17.30
N LYS A 167 -13.91 -6.95 18.41
CA LYS A 167 -14.13 -8.27 19.03
C LYS A 167 -14.85 -9.21 18.07
N GLU A 168 -15.92 -8.76 17.42
CA GLU A 168 -16.63 -9.55 16.39
C GLU A 168 -15.71 -9.95 15.23
N TYR A 169 -14.87 -9.03 14.77
CA TYR A 169 -13.84 -9.31 13.77
C TYR A 169 -12.91 -10.45 14.20
N PHE A 170 -12.31 -10.35 15.40
CA PHE A 170 -11.39 -11.37 15.88
C PHE A 170 -12.07 -12.72 16.13
N ARG A 171 -13.38 -12.74 16.48
CA ARG A 171 -14.13 -14.00 16.63
C ARG A 171 -14.05 -14.88 15.38
N TYR A 172 -14.40 -14.32 14.22
CA TYR A 172 -14.33 -15.11 12.98
C TYR A 172 -12.91 -15.19 12.42
N ALA A 173 -12.06 -14.17 12.64
CA ALA A 173 -10.70 -14.15 12.11
C ALA A 173 -9.75 -15.16 12.76
N LEU A 174 -10.12 -15.73 13.91
CA LEU A 174 -9.41 -16.84 14.54
C LEU A 174 -9.91 -18.21 14.05
N GLY A 175 -10.94 -18.26 13.20
CA GLY A 175 -11.54 -19.51 12.73
C GLY A 175 -12.13 -20.37 13.85
N LEU A 176 -12.33 -19.79 15.05
CA LEU A 176 -12.90 -20.48 16.19
C LEU A 176 -14.39 -20.71 15.94
N LYS A 177 -14.86 -21.91 16.20
CA LYS A 177 -16.30 -22.18 16.19
C LYS A 177 -16.97 -21.50 17.37
N ASP A 178 -18.28 -21.24 17.26
CA ASP A 178 -19.03 -20.55 18.32
C ASP A 178 -18.97 -21.26 19.68
N ASP A 179 -18.80 -22.58 19.70
CA ASP A 179 -18.63 -23.41 20.89
C ASP A 179 -17.20 -23.41 21.47
N GLU A 180 -16.20 -23.02 20.68
CA GLU A 180 -14.78 -22.91 21.07
C GLU A 180 -14.41 -21.50 21.54
N LEU A 181 -15.28 -20.51 21.29
CA LEU A 181 -15.05 -19.12 21.63
C LEU A 181 -15.29 -18.86 23.13
N PRO A 182 -14.32 -18.27 23.86
CA PRO A 182 -14.59 -17.79 25.21
C PRO A 182 -15.74 -16.77 25.18
N LYS A 183 -16.55 -16.75 26.25
CA LYS A 183 -17.68 -15.79 26.41
C LYS A 183 -17.25 -14.34 26.20
N GLU A 184 -16.00 -14.03 26.55
CA GLU A 184 -15.33 -12.79 26.21
C GLU A 184 -14.03 -13.13 25.48
N LEU A 185 -13.91 -12.69 24.22
CA LEU A 185 -12.63 -12.72 23.52
C LEU A 185 -11.87 -11.44 23.91
N PRO A 186 -10.78 -11.53 24.68
CA PRO A 186 -9.98 -10.35 24.98
C PRO A 186 -9.38 -9.81 23.69
N LEU A 187 -9.36 -8.49 23.56
CA LEU A 187 -8.60 -7.83 22.52
C LEU A 187 -7.10 -8.00 22.83
N PRO A 188 -6.22 -7.95 21.81
CA PRO A 188 -4.79 -8.06 22.04
C PRO A 188 -4.25 -7.00 23.00
N GLU A 189 -3.18 -7.29 23.75
CA GLU A 189 -2.58 -6.34 24.71
C GLU A 189 -2.11 -5.06 23.99
N GLU A 190 -1.68 -5.19 22.74
CA GLU A 190 -1.18 -4.15 21.84
C GLU A 190 -2.30 -3.37 21.13
N PHE A 191 -3.56 -3.71 21.37
CA PHE A 191 -4.71 -3.07 20.72
C PHE A 191 -4.72 -1.53 20.83
N PRO A 192 -4.33 -0.91 21.98
CA PRO A 192 -4.18 0.54 22.06
C PRO A 192 -3.13 1.11 21.10
N GLU A 193 -2.00 0.42 20.91
CA GLU A 193 -0.97 0.85 19.97
C GLU A 193 -1.45 0.68 18.52
N ILE A 194 -2.17 -0.41 18.21
CA ILE A 194 -2.78 -0.61 16.89
C ILE A 194 -3.76 0.53 16.58
N ILE A 195 -4.57 0.97 17.55
CA ILE A 195 -5.45 2.14 17.39
C ILE A 195 -4.61 3.41 17.12
N SER A 196 -3.54 3.64 17.88
CA SER A 196 -2.64 4.79 17.67
C SER A 196 -2.08 4.82 16.25
N LYS A 197 -1.48 3.70 15.80
CA LYS A 197 -0.91 3.61 14.45
C LYS A 197 -1.97 3.74 13.36
N THR A 198 -3.18 3.21 13.56
CA THR A 198 -4.29 3.40 12.61
C THR A 198 -4.65 4.89 12.48
N GLN A 199 -4.67 5.62 13.60
CA GLN A 199 -4.95 7.05 13.61
C GLN A 199 -3.82 7.87 12.98
N GLU A 200 -2.56 7.52 13.25
CA GLU A 200 -1.38 8.16 12.63
C GLU A 200 -1.32 7.90 11.12
N PHE A 201 -1.67 6.69 10.67
CA PHE A 201 -1.80 6.37 9.25
C PHE A 201 -2.89 7.22 8.58
N PHE A 202 -4.04 7.42 9.23
CA PHE A 202 -5.07 8.31 8.72
C PHE A 202 -4.56 9.75 8.57
N ASP A 203 -3.83 10.27 9.56
CA ASP A 203 -3.24 11.60 9.49
C ASP A 203 -2.19 11.70 8.37
N PHE A 204 -1.37 10.66 8.19
CA PHE A 204 -0.45 10.53 7.07
C PHE A 204 -1.19 10.58 5.73
N LYS A 205 -2.25 9.77 5.57
CA LYS A 205 -3.03 9.73 4.33
C LYS A 205 -3.70 11.07 4.01
N ARG A 206 -4.20 11.77 5.03
CA ARG A 206 -4.78 13.12 4.90
C ARG A 206 -3.74 14.13 4.43
N LYS A 207 -2.53 14.11 5.00
CA LYS A 207 -1.42 14.99 4.58
C LYS A 207 -0.94 14.72 3.15
N ASN A 208 -1.16 13.51 2.64
CA ASN A 208 -0.75 13.07 1.29
C ASN A 208 -1.95 12.91 0.35
N GLU A 209 -3.03 13.66 0.59
CA GLU A 209 -4.17 13.71 -0.32
C GLU A 209 -3.74 14.20 -1.72
N GLY A 210 -4.29 13.58 -2.78
CA GLY A 210 -3.88 13.81 -4.17
C GLY A 210 -2.62 13.05 -4.61
N ILE A 211 -1.70 12.75 -3.68
CA ILE A 211 -0.45 12.02 -3.97
C ILE A 211 -0.63 10.50 -3.82
N ILE A 212 -1.24 10.08 -2.72
CA ILE A 212 -1.48 8.66 -2.41
C ILE A 212 -2.98 8.40 -2.49
N ASP A 213 -3.39 7.50 -3.37
CA ASP A 213 -4.77 7.04 -3.48
C ASP A 213 -5.01 5.83 -2.58
N VAL A 214 -6.17 5.76 -1.94
CA VAL A 214 -6.58 4.62 -1.10
C VAL A 214 -7.96 4.18 -1.56
N LYS A 215 -8.10 2.89 -1.89
CA LYS A 215 -9.38 2.26 -2.21
C LYS A 215 -9.63 1.12 -1.25
N SER A 216 -10.76 1.16 -0.55
CA SER A 216 -11.18 0.08 0.35
C SER A 216 -12.34 -0.69 -0.25
N PHE A 217 -12.25 -2.01 -0.19
CA PHE A 217 -13.30 -2.96 -0.51
C PHE A 217 -13.73 -3.73 0.72
N ARG A 218 -14.98 -4.17 0.75
CA ARG A 218 -15.59 -4.93 1.84
C ARG A 218 -16.45 -6.05 1.29
N ALA A 219 -16.45 -7.19 1.98
CA ALA A 219 -17.33 -8.31 1.69
C ALA A 219 -18.81 -7.95 1.87
N SER A 220 -19.67 -8.33 0.91
CA SER A 220 -21.13 -8.24 1.04
C SER A 220 -21.76 -9.48 1.67
N LYS A 221 -21.05 -10.62 1.65
CA LYS A 221 -21.50 -11.89 2.25
C LYS A 221 -20.82 -12.13 3.59
N GLU A 222 -21.52 -12.80 4.51
CA GLU A 222 -20.94 -13.16 5.81
C GLU A 222 -19.92 -14.32 5.67
N PRO A 223 -18.89 -14.39 6.54
CA PRO A 223 -18.51 -13.36 7.50
C PRO A 223 -18.00 -12.08 6.81
N THR A 224 -18.33 -10.90 7.34
CA THR A 224 -17.82 -9.60 6.87
C THR A 224 -17.37 -8.69 8.00
N VAL A 225 -16.32 -7.88 7.78
CA VAL A 225 -15.96 -6.75 8.67
C VAL A 225 -17.14 -5.78 8.70
N LYS A 226 -17.51 -5.14 9.81
CA LYS A 226 -18.57 -4.10 9.78
C LYS A 226 -18.14 -2.86 8.99
N GLU A 227 -19.07 -2.17 8.33
CA GLU A 227 -18.75 -0.97 7.50
C GLU A 227 -17.94 0.07 8.28
N LYS A 228 -18.37 0.42 9.50
CA LYS A 228 -17.66 1.40 10.33
C LYS A 228 -16.23 1.00 10.66
N LEU A 229 -15.96 -0.29 10.75
CA LEU A 229 -14.63 -0.83 11.02
C LEU A 229 -13.80 -0.91 9.73
N ALA A 230 -14.42 -1.23 8.59
CA ALA A 230 -13.76 -1.27 7.28
C ALA A 230 -13.56 0.10 6.61
N GLN A 231 -14.18 1.15 7.15
CA GLN A 231 -14.04 2.52 6.66
C GLN A 231 -12.87 3.22 7.35
N LEU A 232 -11.89 3.69 6.56
CA LEU A 232 -10.84 4.59 7.04
C LEU A 232 -11.51 5.87 7.59
N SER A 233 -11.06 6.38 8.74
CA SER A 233 -11.63 7.56 9.38
C SER A 233 -11.85 8.69 8.38
N GLN A 234 -13.05 9.28 8.32
CA GLN A 234 -13.39 10.39 7.42
C GLN A 234 -13.16 10.13 5.90
N GLY A 235 -12.81 8.90 5.50
CA GLY A 235 -12.62 8.49 4.12
C GLY A 235 -13.93 8.03 3.46
N PRO A 236 -13.90 7.73 2.15
CA PRO A 236 -15.05 7.16 1.46
C PRO A 236 -15.44 5.82 2.08
N LYS A 237 -16.73 5.48 1.98
CA LYS A 237 -17.20 4.16 2.39
C LYS A 237 -16.53 3.07 1.54
N PRO A 238 -16.20 1.90 2.13
CA PRO A 238 -15.63 0.80 1.37
C PRO A 238 -16.66 0.29 0.37
N GLN A 239 -16.22 0.03 -0.86
CA GLN A 239 -17.06 -0.54 -1.91
C GLN A 239 -17.33 -2.02 -1.62
N LEU A 240 -18.54 -2.50 -1.92
CA LEU A 240 -18.88 -3.90 -1.71
C LEU A 240 -18.39 -4.75 -2.88
N LEU A 241 -17.82 -5.91 -2.56
CA LEU A 241 -17.59 -7.01 -3.48
C LEU A 241 -18.51 -8.18 -3.08
N ASN A 242 -18.99 -8.93 -4.07
CA ASN A 242 -19.96 -10.02 -3.90
C ASN A 242 -19.37 -11.32 -3.32
N ARG A 243 -18.60 -11.20 -2.24
CA ARG A 243 -17.87 -12.29 -1.57
C ARG A 243 -17.94 -12.18 -0.06
N SER A 244 -17.54 -13.27 0.61
CA SER A 244 -17.23 -13.27 2.04
C SER A 244 -15.84 -12.70 2.31
N GLN A 245 -15.55 -12.34 3.57
CA GLN A 245 -14.24 -11.86 3.98
C GLN A 245 -13.11 -12.86 3.70
N LEU A 246 -13.40 -14.16 3.82
CA LEU A 246 -12.45 -15.25 3.58
C LEU A 246 -12.08 -15.38 2.10
N GLN A 247 -13.03 -15.06 1.21
CA GLN A 247 -12.87 -15.19 -0.25
C GLN A 247 -12.53 -13.86 -0.92
N LEU A 248 -12.48 -12.75 -0.17
CA LEU A 248 -12.31 -11.40 -0.71
C LEU A 248 -10.96 -11.18 -1.42
N SER A 249 -9.99 -12.06 -1.16
CA SER A 249 -8.67 -12.08 -1.80
C SER A 249 -8.53 -13.17 -2.87
N GLN A 250 -9.62 -13.83 -3.26
CA GLN A 250 -9.61 -14.98 -4.17
C GLN A 250 -10.50 -14.69 -5.38
N PHE A 251 -9.90 -14.75 -6.57
CA PHE A 251 -10.58 -14.55 -7.86
C PHE A 251 -10.32 -15.78 -8.72
N VAL A 252 -11.36 -16.24 -9.43
CA VAL A 252 -11.31 -17.48 -10.21
C VAL A 252 -11.20 -17.24 -11.71
N ASP A 253 -11.68 -16.10 -12.20
CA ASP A 253 -11.81 -15.82 -13.62
C ASP A 253 -11.54 -14.35 -13.94
N SER A 254 -11.02 -14.07 -15.14
CA SER A 254 -10.77 -12.70 -15.59
C SER A 254 -12.06 -11.93 -15.89
N GLY A 255 -13.17 -12.59 -16.20
CA GLY A 255 -14.49 -11.97 -16.40
C GLY A 255 -15.30 -11.81 -15.11
N ASP A 256 -14.74 -12.13 -13.95
CA ASP A 256 -15.39 -11.91 -12.66
C ASP A 256 -15.56 -10.40 -12.40
N ASP A 257 -16.80 -9.95 -12.21
CA ASP A 257 -17.14 -8.52 -12.01
C ASP A 257 -16.34 -7.88 -10.87
N ASP A 258 -16.16 -8.58 -9.75
CA ASP A 258 -15.42 -8.03 -8.63
C ASP A 258 -13.90 -8.02 -8.91
N PHE A 259 -13.38 -8.96 -9.71
CA PHE A 259 -11.98 -8.89 -10.18
C PHE A 259 -11.80 -7.67 -11.07
N GLN A 260 -12.74 -7.42 -11.97
CA GLN A 260 -12.73 -6.27 -12.86
C GLN A 260 -12.76 -4.94 -12.09
N GLU A 261 -13.50 -4.85 -10.99
CA GLU A 261 -13.46 -3.67 -10.10
C GLU A 261 -12.06 -3.42 -9.48
N VAL A 262 -11.37 -4.49 -9.07
CA VAL A 262 -10.01 -4.41 -8.55
C VAL A 262 -9.02 -4.05 -9.67
N LEU A 263 -9.13 -4.69 -10.83
CA LEU A 263 -8.28 -4.44 -11.99
C LEU A 263 -8.45 -3.01 -12.50
N GLN A 264 -9.68 -2.51 -12.61
CA GLN A 264 -9.96 -1.14 -13.04
C GLN A 264 -9.32 -0.12 -12.09
N THR A 265 -9.47 -0.33 -10.78
CA THR A 265 -8.82 0.53 -9.76
C THR A 265 -7.31 0.59 -9.96
N LEU A 266 -6.66 -0.56 -10.17
CA LEU A 266 -5.22 -0.61 -10.39
C LEU A 266 -4.84 0.07 -11.71
N THR A 267 -5.60 -0.16 -12.78
CA THR A 267 -5.36 0.41 -14.11
C THR A 267 -5.44 1.93 -14.07
N ASP A 268 -6.47 2.50 -13.43
CA ASP A 268 -6.63 3.95 -13.27
C ASP A 268 -5.43 4.59 -12.56
N TRP A 269 -4.90 3.92 -11.53
CA TRP A 269 -3.72 4.39 -10.81
C TRP A 269 -2.45 4.30 -11.65
N LEU A 270 -2.31 3.27 -12.48
CA LEU A 270 -1.18 3.14 -13.40
C LEU A 270 -1.21 4.23 -14.48
N GLU A 271 -2.38 4.53 -15.04
CA GLU A 271 -2.52 5.65 -15.97
C GLU A 271 -2.18 6.99 -15.32
N LYS A 272 -2.60 7.21 -14.06
CA LYS A 272 -2.24 8.40 -13.29
C LYS A 272 -0.73 8.51 -13.07
N ILE A 273 -0.08 7.39 -12.77
CA ILE A 273 1.38 7.31 -12.61
C ILE A 273 2.10 7.64 -13.92
N ASP A 274 1.66 7.04 -15.03
CA ASP A 274 2.28 7.25 -16.34
C ASP A 274 2.16 8.72 -16.78
N ARG A 275 0.98 9.35 -16.64
CA ARG A 275 0.80 10.79 -16.93
C ARG A 275 1.72 11.68 -16.11
N ALA A 276 1.85 11.42 -14.81
CA ALA A 276 2.73 12.20 -13.94
C ALA A 276 4.22 12.06 -14.34
N SER A 277 4.61 10.90 -14.89
CA SER A 277 5.97 10.69 -15.39
C SER A 277 6.24 11.42 -16.70
N GLU A 278 5.24 11.57 -17.56
CA GLU A 278 5.36 12.31 -18.83
C GLU A 278 5.44 13.82 -18.59
N GLU A 279 4.65 14.36 -17.67
CA GLU A 279 4.69 15.78 -17.28
C GLU A 279 6.06 16.18 -16.69
N HIS A 280 6.70 15.27 -15.93
CA HIS A 280 8.04 15.51 -15.38
C HIS A 280 9.15 15.44 -16.44
N ASN A 281 8.93 14.69 -17.53
CA ASN A 281 9.88 14.53 -18.64
C ASN A 281 9.51 15.38 -19.87
N GLY A 282 8.69 16.43 -19.69
CA GLY A 282 8.38 17.41 -20.74
C GLY A 282 9.66 18.00 -21.37
N PRO A 283 9.60 18.51 -22.61
CA PRO A 283 10.79 18.86 -23.37
C PRO A 283 11.66 19.81 -22.56
N GLU A 284 12.94 19.46 -22.39
CA GLU A 284 13.97 20.42 -21.98
C GLU A 284 13.73 21.68 -22.81
N HIS A 285 13.38 22.77 -22.16
CA HIS A 285 13.41 24.06 -22.82
C HIS A 285 14.85 24.24 -23.28
N ASP A 286 15.09 24.07 -24.58
CA ASP A 286 16.22 24.65 -25.27
C ASP A 286 16.14 26.15 -25.00
N GLU A 287 16.75 26.61 -23.90
CA GLU A 287 17.09 28.00 -23.76
C GLU A 287 17.99 28.32 -24.95
N PRO A 288 17.59 29.22 -25.86
CA PRO A 288 18.51 29.68 -26.87
C PRO A 288 19.65 30.36 -26.14
N SER A 289 20.85 29.78 -26.22
CA SER A 289 22.08 30.40 -25.75
C SER A 289 22.30 31.68 -26.55
N VAL A 290 21.74 32.79 -26.08
CA VAL A 290 22.04 34.12 -26.62
C VAL A 290 23.41 34.51 -26.08
N ASN A 291 24.44 34.18 -26.85
CA ASN A 291 25.78 34.71 -26.63
C ASN A 291 25.77 36.23 -26.87
N PHE A 292 25.68 37.01 -25.80
CA PHE A 292 25.94 38.44 -25.87
C PHE A 292 27.46 38.69 -25.73
N SER A 293 28.16 38.59 -26.86
CA SER A 293 29.52 39.09 -26.99
C SER A 293 29.50 40.61 -27.08
N GLY A 294 29.92 41.27 -25.99
CA GLY A 294 30.61 42.55 -26.02
C GLY A 294 29.81 43.79 -26.43
N SER A 295 29.48 44.63 -25.44
CA SER A 295 29.64 46.07 -25.61
C SER A 295 29.97 46.72 -24.28
N LYS A 296 31.14 47.37 -24.23
CA LYS A 296 31.47 48.35 -23.20
C LYS A 296 30.56 49.56 -23.42
N ASN A 297 29.97 50.10 -22.37
CA ASN A 297 29.62 51.52 -22.35
C ASN A 297 29.73 52.10 -20.95
N SER A 298 30.67 53.02 -20.81
CA SER A 298 30.81 53.93 -19.68
C SER A 298 29.80 55.07 -19.85
N GLY A 299 28.97 55.33 -18.84
CA GLY A 299 28.01 56.43 -18.92
C GLY A 299 27.31 56.68 -17.59
N MET A 300 27.82 57.66 -16.85
CA MET A 300 27.21 58.21 -15.65
C MET A 300 26.17 59.26 -16.05
N GLN A 301 24.90 59.10 -15.67
CA GLN A 301 23.99 60.25 -15.53
C GLN A 301 22.84 60.01 -14.55
N ILE A 302 22.57 61.07 -13.80
CA ILE A 302 21.72 61.24 -12.63
C ILE A 302 20.26 61.46 -13.06
N GLY A 303 19.29 60.94 -12.30
CA GLY A 303 17.87 61.24 -12.50
C GLY A 303 16.96 60.71 -11.38
N THR A 304 16.47 61.63 -10.56
CA THR A 304 15.56 61.47 -9.42
C THR A 304 14.14 61.03 -9.81
N ASN A 305 13.49 60.14 -9.04
CA ASN A 305 12.42 60.53 -8.12
C ASN A 305 11.80 59.37 -7.31
N LYS A 306 11.41 59.78 -6.10
CA LYS A 306 10.74 59.07 -5.01
C LYS A 306 9.44 58.35 -5.44
N SER A 307 9.12 57.25 -4.76
CA SER A 307 7.94 57.13 -3.86
C SER A 307 7.79 55.70 -3.34
N GLY A 308 7.55 55.54 -2.03
CA GLY A 308 6.83 54.36 -1.51
C GLY A 308 7.63 53.39 -0.65
N ILE A 309 7.86 53.79 0.60
CA ILE A 309 8.46 53.01 1.69
C ILE A 309 7.44 52.03 2.28
N ARG A 310 7.91 50.82 2.65
CA ARG A 310 7.75 50.06 3.93
C ARG A 310 7.71 48.56 3.61
N GLY A 311 8.73 47.76 3.92
CA GLY A 311 9.35 47.52 5.25
C GLY A 311 8.56 46.39 5.93
N LEU A 312 9.12 45.27 6.39
CA LEU A 312 10.38 45.05 7.11
C LEU A 312 10.80 43.57 7.07
N THR A 313 12.07 43.40 7.44
CA THR A 313 13.05 42.32 7.32
C THR A 313 12.97 41.21 8.38
N PHE A 314 13.57 40.07 8.00
CA PHE A 314 13.99 38.97 8.87
C PHE A 314 15.20 39.36 9.73
N ASN A 315 15.25 38.85 10.97
CA ASN A 315 16.43 38.91 11.83
C ASN A 315 16.85 37.48 12.19
N THR A 316 18.05 37.10 11.80
CA THR A 316 18.84 36.01 12.40
C THR A 316 20.16 36.63 12.84
N THR A 317 20.42 36.60 14.14
CA THR A 317 21.72 36.97 14.71
C THR A 317 22.47 35.68 15.04
N TYR A 318 23.76 35.73 14.69
CA TYR A 318 24.85 34.79 14.92
C TYR A 318 24.77 33.89 16.15
#